data_AF-A0A497JNR2-F1
#
_entry.id   AF-A0A497JNR2-F1
#
_cell.length_a   1.000
_cell.length_b   1.000
_cell.length_c   1.000
_cell.angle_alpha   90.00
_cell.angle_beta   90.00
_cell.angle_gamma   90.00
#
_symmetry.space_group_name_H-M   'P 1'
#
loop_
_entity.id
_entity.type
_entity.pdbx_description
1 polymer ?
#
loop_
_entity_poly.entity_id
_entity_poly.type
_entity_poly.pdbx_seq_one_letter_code
_entity_poly.pdbx_strand_id
1 'polypeptide(L)'
;MLTVIETHSSGETTKVVTRGFPKLVGNDMWEKTLYCQKHYDHLRKALMMQPRGFSGILGAIITEPTKPEADYGVIFMYTGGYFRSCGDSTFSVVKVLIEQGMIEPQEPFTEVTLDTAAGLVKAKAEIKNGNVGKISFQGPASFFQESTTVDVPGIGKLDVDIAFGGLYYGFVDPAQAGVQVAPENAKKLVEVGMKILEALNSQIKVK
;
A
#
# COMPACT_ATOMS: atom_id res chain seq x y z
N MET A 1 -17.13 15.27 9.32
CA MET A 1 -15.79 15.89 9.15
C MET A 1 -14.75 14.78 9.29
N LEU A 2 -13.80 14.68 8.36
CA LEU A 2 -12.70 13.72 8.44
C LEU A 2 -11.46 14.41 9.03
N THR A 3 -10.73 13.73 9.91
CA THR A 3 -9.40 14.14 10.36
C THR A 3 -8.36 13.25 9.70
N VAL A 4 -7.36 13.86 9.08
CA VAL A 4 -6.36 13.18 8.27
C VAL A 4 -4.99 13.74 8.62
N ILE A 5 -4.01 12.85 8.77
CA ILE A 5 -2.60 13.19 8.91
C ILE A 5 -1.90 12.80 7.63
N GLU A 6 -1.16 13.74 7.05
CA GLU A 6 -0.36 13.51 5.85
C GLU A 6 1.08 13.19 6.25
N THR A 7 1.58 12.10 5.72
CA THR A 7 2.95 11.62 5.96
C THR A 7 3.59 11.26 4.63
N HIS A 8 4.89 10.98 4.67
CA HIS A 8 5.56 10.25 3.61
C HIS A 8 6.48 9.16 4.16
N SER A 9 6.64 8.08 3.41
CA SER A 9 7.66 7.06 3.62
C SER A 9 8.58 7.10 2.40
N SER A 10 9.85 7.48 2.59
CA SER A 10 10.83 7.59 1.48
C SER A 10 10.40 8.44 0.27
N GLY A 11 9.48 9.39 0.48
CA GLY A 11 8.92 10.27 -0.55
C GLY A 11 7.52 9.87 -1.01
N GLU A 12 7.08 8.64 -0.74
CA GLU A 12 5.73 8.17 -1.07
C GLU A 12 4.71 8.71 -0.07
N THR A 13 3.75 9.52 -0.53
CA THR A 13 2.81 10.26 0.33
C THR A 13 1.64 9.39 0.76
N THR A 14 1.30 9.39 2.05
CA THR A 14 0.12 8.71 2.59
C THR A 14 -0.76 9.66 3.39
N LYS A 15 -2.07 9.69 3.09
CA LYS A 15 -3.11 10.29 3.95
C LYS A 15 -3.63 9.24 4.93
N VAL A 16 -3.32 9.39 6.21
CA VAL A 16 -3.82 8.51 7.30
C VAL A 16 -5.08 9.12 7.91
N VAL A 17 -6.23 8.51 7.66
CA VAL A 17 -7.52 8.92 8.24
C VAL A 17 -7.59 8.40 9.67
N THR A 18 -7.56 9.30 10.65
CA THR A 18 -7.56 8.97 12.08
C THR A 18 -8.94 9.09 12.71
N ARG A 19 -9.85 9.90 12.13
CA ARG A 19 -11.19 10.12 12.69
C ARG A 19 -12.22 10.50 11.65
N GLY A 20 -13.48 10.18 11.95
CA GLY A 20 -14.65 10.65 11.22
C GLY A 20 -15.06 9.78 10.05
N PHE A 21 -14.32 8.70 9.77
CA PHE A 21 -14.73 7.70 8.79
C PHE A 21 -15.94 6.92 9.33
N PRO A 22 -16.97 6.64 8.52
CA PRO A 22 -18.12 5.86 8.96
C PRO A 22 -17.73 4.45 9.43
N LYS A 23 -18.53 3.87 10.32
CA LYS A 23 -18.34 2.48 10.76
C LYS A 23 -18.38 1.53 9.57
N LEU A 24 -17.38 0.66 9.50
CA LEU A 24 -17.24 -0.36 8.47
C LEU A 24 -17.75 -1.70 8.99
N VAL A 25 -18.43 -2.45 8.12
CA VAL A 25 -19.07 -3.73 8.44
C VAL A 25 -18.38 -4.83 7.65
N GLY A 26 -18.08 -5.93 8.33
CA GLY A 26 -17.44 -7.12 7.77
C GLY A 26 -16.87 -7.99 8.87
N ASN A 27 -16.88 -9.30 8.65
CA ASN A 27 -16.32 -10.31 9.57
C ASN A 27 -14.79 -10.36 9.50
N ASP A 28 -14.21 -9.93 8.37
CA ASP A 28 -12.77 -9.76 8.19
C ASP A 28 -12.45 -8.39 7.55
N MET A 29 -11.17 -8.06 7.48
CA MET A 29 -10.70 -6.80 6.90
C MET A 29 -10.95 -6.70 5.39
N TRP A 30 -11.07 -7.81 4.67
CA TRP A 30 -11.41 -7.79 3.24
C TRP A 30 -12.89 -7.48 3.03
N GLU A 31 -13.79 -8.07 3.81
CA GLU A 31 -15.21 -7.71 3.82
C GLU A 31 -15.42 -6.24 4.20
N LYS A 32 -14.69 -5.73 5.21
CA LYS A 32 -14.71 -4.29 5.53
C LYS A 32 -14.22 -3.43 4.35
N THR A 33 -13.21 -3.89 3.61
CA THR A 33 -12.70 -3.21 2.40
C THR A 33 -13.75 -3.18 1.30
N LEU A 34 -14.40 -4.31 1.01
CA LEU A 34 -15.49 -4.41 0.04
C LEU A 34 -16.70 -3.56 0.44
N TYR A 35 -17.04 -3.52 1.73
CA TYR A 35 -18.08 -2.66 2.27
C TYR A 35 -17.73 -1.18 2.07
N CYS A 36 -16.49 -0.78 2.37
CA CYS A 36 -16.00 0.57 2.13
C CYS A 36 -16.09 0.95 0.65
N GLN A 37 -15.66 0.06 -0.25
CA GLN A 37 -15.75 0.27 -1.69
C GLN A 37 -17.19 0.40 -2.17
N LYS A 38 -18.10 -0.43 -1.67
CA LYS A 38 -19.51 -0.42 -2.09
C LYS A 38 -20.27 0.82 -1.58
N HIS A 39 -20.02 1.24 -0.34
CA HIS A 39 -20.84 2.24 0.34
C HIS A 39 -20.18 3.62 0.46
N TYR A 40 -18.85 3.68 0.49
CA TYR A 40 -18.08 4.88 0.84
C TYR A 40 -16.96 5.23 -0.16
N ASP A 41 -16.94 4.67 -1.37
CA ASP A 41 -15.94 5.03 -2.39
C ASP A 41 -15.94 6.52 -2.75
N HIS A 42 -17.06 7.23 -2.53
CA HIS A 42 -17.12 8.68 -2.66
C HIS A 42 -16.18 9.40 -1.67
N LEU A 43 -15.96 8.86 -0.47
CA LEU A 43 -15.00 9.40 0.50
C LEU A 43 -13.56 9.15 0.05
N ARG A 44 -13.27 7.95 -0.48
CA ARG A 44 -11.97 7.66 -1.09
C ARG A 44 -11.69 8.63 -2.24
N LYS A 45 -12.64 8.81 -3.17
CA LYS A 45 -12.52 9.80 -4.26
C LYS A 45 -12.27 11.20 -3.72
N ALA A 46 -13.02 11.63 -2.70
CA ALA A 46 -12.85 12.96 -2.11
C ALA A 46 -11.47 13.17 -1.46
N LEU A 47 -10.85 12.13 -0.91
CA LEU A 47 -9.53 12.18 -0.27
C LEU A 47 -8.38 12.07 -1.28
N MET A 48 -8.51 11.21 -2.29
CA MET A 48 -7.42 10.81 -3.19
C MET A 48 -7.40 11.61 -4.49
N MET A 49 -8.57 12.00 -5.02
CA MET A 49 -8.67 12.71 -6.29
C MET A 49 -8.47 14.21 -6.12
N GLN A 50 -8.13 14.88 -7.21
CA GLN A 50 -8.13 16.33 -7.27
C GLN A 50 -9.54 16.86 -6.92
N PRO A 51 -9.64 17.99 -6.17
CA PRO A 51 -8.57 18.93 -5.85
C PRO A 51 -7.83 18.65 -4.52
N ARG A 52 -8.18 17.60 -3.78
CA ARG A 52 -7.63 17.35 -2.42
C ARG A 52 -6.47 16.36 -2.38
N GLY A 53 -6.29 15.60 -3.45
CA GLY A 53 -5.17 14.69 -3.66
C GLY A 53 -4.61 14.80 -5.08
N PHE A 54 -3.78 13.84 -5.46
CA PHE A 54 -3.10 13.78 -6.75
C PHE A 54 -2.85 12.32 -7.16
N SER A 55 -2.41 12.08 -8.39
CA SER A 55 -2.37 10.73 -8.98
C SER A 55 -1.54 9.70 -8.21
N GLY A 56 -0.47 10.13 -7.54
CA GLY A 56 0.46 9.28 -6.78
C GLY A 56 0.26 9.34 -5.26
N ILE A 57 -0.92 9.70 -4.78
CA ILE A 57 -1.19 9.70 -3.35
C ILE A 57 -1.77 8.36 -2.88
N LEU A 58 -1.27 7.88 -1.74
CA LEU A 58 -1.82 6.74 -1.03
C LEU A 58 -2.69 7.19 0.15
N GLY A 59 -3.52 6.29 0.63
CA GLY A 59 -4.35 6.52 1.81
C GLY A 59 -4.45 5.28 2.68
N ALA A 60 -4.64 5.52 3.97
CA ALA A 60 -4.92 4.48 4.96
C ALA A 60 -6.08 4.92 5.85
N ILE A 61 -7.03 4.04 6.09
CA ILE A 61 -8.12 4.25 7.05
C ILE A 61 -7.84 3.41 8.28
N ILE A 62 -7.65 4.06 9.43
CA ILE A 62 -7.59 3.38 10.72
C ILE A 62 -9.03 3.05 11.14
N THR A 63 -9.26 1.79 11.53
CA THR A 63 -10.56 1.27 11.95
C THR A 63 -10.37 0.23 13.05
N GLU A 64 -11.46 -0.20 13.67
CA GLU A 64 -11.45 -1.37 14.55
C GLU A 64 -10.90 -2.60 13.82
N PRO A 65 -10.05 -3.42 14.45
CA PRO A 65 -9.59 -4.69 13.89
C PRO A 65 -10.74 -5.71 13.80
N THR A 66 -10.49 -6.83 13.13
CA THR A 66 -11.37 -8.02 13.14
C THR A 66 -10.77 -9.18 13.95
N LYS A 67 -9.49 -9.09 14.27
CA LYS A 67 -8.75 -10.09 15.04
C LYS A 67 -8.35 -9.54 16.41
N PRO A 68 -8.51 -10.32 17.49
CA PRO A 68 -8.21 -9.87 18.85
C PRO A 68 -6.71 -9.63 19.09
N GLU A 69 -5.82 -10.20 18.28
CA GLU A 69 -4.37 -10.01 18.39
C GLU A 69 -3.88 -8.70 17.76
N ALA A 70 -4.74 -7.96 17.05
CA ALA A 70 -4.37 -6.72 16.40
C ALA A 70 -4.74 -5.50 17.23
N ASP A 71 -3.88 -4.50 17.23
CA ASP A 71 -4.13 -3.22 17.87
C ASP A 71 -5.14 -2.39 17.07
N TYR A 72 -4.99 -2.38 15.74
CA TYR A 72 -5.84 -1.62 14.83
C TYR A 72 -6.08 -2.35 13.51
N GLY A 73 -7.25 -2.13 12.92
CA GLY A 73 -7.53 -2.48 11.53
C GLY A 73 -7.11 -1.37 10.59
N VAL A 74 -6.59 -1.73 9.41
CA VAL A 74 -6.15 -0.77 8.38
C VAL A 74 -6.67 -1.17 7.01
N ILE A 75 -7.30 -0.21 6.32
CA ILE A 75 -7.68 -0.34 4.92
C ILE A 75 -6.85 0.61 4.08
N PHE A 76 -6.09 0.06 3.15
CA PHE A 76 -5.28 0.82 2.21
C PHE A 76 -6.06 1.19 0.95
N MET A 77 -5.85 2.41 0.48
CA MET A 77 -6.51 2.96 -0.69
C MET A 77 -5.56 3.80 -1.54
N TYR A 78 -5.91 3.96 -2.82
CA TYR A 78 -5.23 4.81 -3.78
C TYR A 78 -6.24 5.47 -4.71
N THR A 79 -5.75 6.20 -5.71
CA THR A 79 -6.58 6.92 -6.68
C THR A 79 -7.49 6.00 -7.51
N GLY A 80 -7.08 4.76 -7.77
CA GLY A 80 -7.84 3.76 -8.54
C GLY A 80 -8.70 2.80 -7.70
N GLY A 81 -8.51 2.71 -6.39
CA GLY A 81 -9.27 1.76 -5.56
C GLY A 81 -8.63 1.45 -4.22
N TYR A 82 -8.61 0.17 -3.86
CA TYR A 82 -8.17 -0.34 -2.56
C TYR A 82 -7.10 -1.42 -2.73
N PHE A 83 -6.20 -1.55 -1.75
CA PHE A 83 -5.18 -2.60 -1.73
C PHE A 83 -5.46 -3.64 -0.66
N ARG A 84 -4.95 -4.85 -0.87
CA ARG A 84 -4.86 -5.87 0.19
C ARG A 84 -3.71 -5.60 1.16
N SER A 85 -2.58 -5.10 0.65
CA SER A 85 -1.35 -4.82 1.39
C SER A 85 -0.68 -3.57 0.82
N CYS A 86 0.02 -2.80 1.66
CA CYS A 86 0.84 -1.67 1.25
C CYS A 86 1.99 -1.44 2.23
N GLY A 87 3.23 -1.52 1.76
CA GLY A 87 4.43 -1.34 2.61
C GLY A 87 4.62 0.10 3.07
N ASP A 88 4.60 1.06 2.15
CA ASP A 88 4.87 2.47 2.45
C ASP A 88 3.84 3.08 3.42
N SER A 89 2.56 2.78 3.20
CA SER A 89 1.51 3.21 4.12
C SER A 89 1.55 2.49 5.46
N THR A 90 2.12 1.27 5.56
CA THR A 90 2.33 0.60 6.85
C THR A 90 3.29 1.39 7.74
N PHE A 91 4.42 1.86 7.20
CA PHE A 91 5.36 2.72 7.95
C PHE A 91 4.68 4.00 8.45
N SER A 92 3.90 4.63 7.56
CA SER A 92 3.14 5.85 7.87
C SER A 92 2.13 5.63 8.99
N VAL A 93 1.35 4.54 8.92
CA VAL A 93 0.33 4.23 9.93
C VAL A 93 0.97 3.95 11.30
N VAL A 94 2.03 3.14 11.36
CA VAL A 94 2.74 2.83 12.61
C VAL A 94 3.28 4.10 13.27
N LYS A 95 3.94 4.96 12.48
CA LYS A 95 4.44 6.27 12.93
C LYS A 95 3.30 7.12 13.52
N VAL A 96 2.18 7.24 12.78
CA VAL A 96 1.02 8.03 13.20
C VAL A 96 0.38 7.48 14.48
N LEU A 97 0.21 6.16 14.60
CA LEU A 97 -0.39 5.55 15.79
C LEU A 97 0.40 5.90 17.05
N ILE A 98 1.72 5.86 16.99
CA ILE A 98 2.58 6.15 18.14
C ILE A 98 2.66 7.66 18.40
N GLU A 99 2.93 8.48 17.39
CA GLU A 99 3.13 9.93 17.57
C GLU A 99 1.84 10.69 17.92
N GLN A 100 0.68 10.13 17.62
CA GLN A 100 -0.61 10.68 18.04
C GLN A 100 -1.09 10.12 19.38
N GLY A 101 -0.27 9.30 20.06
CA GLY A 101 -0.62 8.69 21.35
C GLY A 101 -1.77 7.69 21.28
N MET A 102 -2.05 7.14 20.09
CA MET A 102 -3.02 6.05 19.93
C MET A 102 -2.45 4.71 20.38
N ILE A 103 -1.12 4.60 20.40
CA ILE A 103 -0.33 3.54 21.02
C ILE A 103 0.75 4.21 21.87
N GLU A 104 0.88 3.80 23.12
CA GLU A 104 1.88 4.37 24.03
C GLU A 104 3.29 3.86 23.67
N PRO A 105 4.27 4.75 23.46
CA PRO A 105 5.62 4.36 23.08
C PRO A 105 6.33 3.62 24.22
N GLN A 106 6.92 2.46 23.89
CA GLN A 106 7.80 1.67 24.75
C GLN A 106 9.24 1.72 24.22
N GLU A 107 10.21 2.00 25.09
CA GLU A 107 11.64 2.02 24.75
C GLU A 107 12.31 0.67 25.06
N PRO A 108 13.25 0.18 24.24
CA PRO A 108 13.76 0.80 23.01
C PRO A 108 12.92 0.50 21.76
N PHE A 109 11.88 -0.34 21.88
CA PHE A 109 11.02 -0.69 20.76
C PHE A 109 9.55 -0.77 21.17
N THR A 110 8.69 -0.25 20.30
CA THR A 110 7.24 -0.44 20.36
C THR A 110 6.82 -1.41 19.27
N GLU A 111 6.06 -2.43 19.64
CA GLU A 111 5.46 -3.37 18.69
C GLU A 111 4.03 -2.91 18.37
N VAL A 112 3.66 -3.01 17.10
CA VAL A 112 2.33 -2.66 16.60
C VAL A 112 1.86 -3.75 15.65
N THR A 113 0.71 -4.34 15.94
CA THR A 113 0.08 -5.36 15.11
C THR A 113 -1.12 -4.78 14.38
N LEU A 114 -1.04 -4.71 13.04
CA LEU A 114 -2.10 -4.20 12.18
C LEU A 114 -2.89 -5.36 11.56
N ASP A 115 -4.22 -5.28 11.60
CA ASP A 115 -5.11 -6.17 10.86
C ASP A 115 -5.40 -5.58 9.49
N THR A 116 -4.94 -6.25 8.44
CA THR A 116 -5.09 -5.80 7.04
C THR A 116 -5.84 -6.85 6.22
N ALA A 117 -6.29 -6.47 5.03
CA ALA A 117 -6.90 -7.43 4.09
C ALA A 117 -5.94 -8.53 3.59
N ALA A 118 -4.63 -8.40 3.81
CA ALA A 118 -3.63 -9.43 3.57
C ALA A 118 -3.29 -10.25 4.83
N GLY A 119 -3.90 -9.95 5.98
CA GLY A 119 -3.64 -10.59 7.27
C GLY A 119 -2.96 -9.67 8.28
N LEU A 120 -2.46 -10.28 9.35
CA LEU A 120 -1.77 -9.56 10.42
C LEU A 120 -0.39 -9.10 9.95
N VAL A 121 -0.08 -7.82 10.16
CA VAL A 121 1.23 -7.23 9.91
C VAL A 121 1.81 -6.81 11.25
N LYS A 122 2.90 -7.46 11.65
CA LYS A 122 3.63 -7.12 12.88
C LYS A 122 4.75 -6.16 12.54
N ALA A 123 4.66 -4.96 13.08
CA ALA A 123 5.64 -3.90 12.94
C ALA A 123 6.36 -3.64 14.26
N LYS A 124 7.59 -3.16 14.15
CA LYS A 124 8.46 -2.80 15.27
C LYS A 124 9.07 -1.44 14.98
N ALA A 125 8.81 -0.49 15.87
CA ALA A 125 9.32 0.87 15.79
C ALA A 125 10.42 1.07 16.85
N GLU A 126 11.60 1.52 16.44
CA GLU A 126 12.63 2.03 17.34
C GLU A 126 12.11 3.29 18.04
N ILE A 127 12.22 3.36 19.36
CA ILE A 127 11.89 4.54 20.14
C ILE A 127 13.14 5.05 20.84
N LYS A 128 13.37 6.36 20.76
CA LYS A 128 14.46 7.03 21.48
C LYS A 128 14.01 8.41 21.96
N ASN A 129 14.08 8.63 23.27
CA ASN A 129 13.62 9.87 23.92
C ASN A 129 12.17 10.20 23.52
N GLY A 130 11.30 9.18 23.49
CA GLY A 130 9.91 9.30 23.05
C GLY A 130 9.67 9.55 21.56
N ASN A 131 10.72 9.62 20.73
CA ASN A 131 10.60 9.83 19.28
C ASN A 131 10.66 8.49 18.53
N VAL A 132 9.81 8.36 17.50
CA VAL A 132 9.81 7.19 16.62
C VAL A 132 10.92 7.30 15.58
N GLY A 133 11.86 6.35 15.63
CA GLY A 133 12.96 6.17 14.69
C GLY A 133 12.61 5.22 13.54
N LYS A 134 13.49 4.24 13.28
CA LYS A 134 13.28 3.25 12.21
C LYS A 134 12.10 2.35 12.52
N ILE A 135 11.37 1.99 11.48
CA ILE A 135 10.27 1.04 11.57
C ILE A 135 10.61 -0.14 10.66
N SER A 136 10.41 -1.35 11.15
CA SER A 136 10.47 -2.58 10.36
C SER A 136 9.17 -3.35 10.53
N PHE A 137 8.82 -4.19 9.56
CA PHE A 137 7.66 -5.07 9.69
C PHE A 137 7.90 -6.37 8.92
N GLN A 138 7.19 -7.42 9.32
CA GLN A 138 7.13 -8.67 8.57
C GLN A 138 5.94 -8.61 7.61
N GLY A 139 6.24 -8.56 6.31
CA GLY A 139 5.22 -8.67 5.26
C GLY A 139 4.64 -10.08 5.14
N PRO A 140 3.59 -10.25 4.31
CA PRO A 140 3.02 -11.57 4.04
C PRO A 140 4.06 -12.50 3.38
N ALA A 141 3.77 -13.80 3.40
CA ALA A 141 4.56 -14.78 2.68
C ALA A 141 4.71 -14.37 1.21
N SER A 142 5.96 -14.33 0.75
CA SER A 142 6.32 -13.89 -0.59
C SER A 142 6.96 -15.04 -1.34
N PHE A 143 6.67 -15.18 -2.63
CA PHE A 143 7.13 -16.31 -3.43
C PHE A 143 7.34 -15.93 -4.89
N PHE A 144 8.32 -16.58 -5.52
CA PHE A 144 8.54 -16.54 -6.95
C PHE A 144 7.55 -17.49 -7.64
N GLN A 145 6.94 -17.06 -8.74
CA GLN A 145 6.04 -17.88 -9.54
C GLN A 145 6.76 -18.48 -10.74
N GLU A 146 7.30 -17.64 -11.64
CA GLU A 146 7.95 -18.08 -12.88
C GLU A 146 8.76 -16.95 -13.54
N SER A 147 9.72 -17.34 -14.39
CA SER A 147 10.34 -16.45 -15.39
C SER A 147 9.74 -16.77 -16.74
N THR A 148 9.33 -15.76 -17.49
CA THR A 148 8.67 -15.94 -18.79
C THR A 148 9.00 -14.77 -19.71
N THR A 149 8.55 -14.85 -20.96
CA THR A 149 8.67 -13.77 -21.94
C THR A 149 7.28 -13.23 -22.27
N VAL A 150 7.11 -11.92 -22.25
CA VAL A 150 5.86 -11.25 -22.62
C VAL A 150 6.07 -10.43 -23.90
N ASP A 151 5.15 -10.51 -24.86
CA ASP A 151 5.17 -9.66 -26.05
C ASP A 151 4.39 -8.37 -25.77
N VAL A 152 5.09 -7.23 -25.75
CA VAL A 152 4.51 -5.93 -25.41
C VAL A 152 4.36 -5.08 -26.67
N PRO A 153 3.11 -4.78 -27.09
CA PRO A 153 2.86 -3.97 -28.28
C PRO A 153 3.61 -2.63 -28.26
N GLY A 154 4.43 -2.40 -29.29
CA GLY A 154 5.23 -1.18 -29.45
C GLY A 154 6.55 -1.14 -28.66
N ILE A 155 6.90 -2.21 -27.94
CA ILE A 155 8.20 -2.37 -27.26
C ILE A 155 8.92 -3.63 -27.76
N GLY A 156 8.21 -4.75 -27.86
CA GLY A 156 8.73 -6.06 -28.27
C GLY A 156 8.67 -7.08 -27.14
N LYS A 157 9.46 -8.14 -27.28
CA LYS A 157 9.51 -9.23 -26.29
C LYS A 157 10.42 -8.86 -25.13
N LEU A 158 9.91 -9.02 -23.91
CA LEU A 158 10.63 -8.74 -22.67
C LEU A 158 10.65 -9.99 -21.79
N ASP A 159 11.81 -10.30 -21.23
CA ASP A 159 11.95 -11.31 -20.18
C ASP A 159 11.53 -10.70 -18.84
N VAL A 160 10.64 -11.40 -18.14
CA VAL A 160 9.96 -10.96 -16.93
C VAL A 160 9.93 -12.05 -15.87
N ASP A 161 10.19 -11.65 -14.63
CA ASP A 161 9.97 -12.49 -13.45
C ASP A 161 8.64 -12.13 -12.80
N ILE A 162 7.80 -13.13 -12.56
CA ILE A 162 6.52 -12.99 -11.88
C ILE A 162 6.68 -13.47 -10.44
N ALA A 163 6.38 -12.61 -9.48
CA ALA A 163 6.42 -12.94 -8.07
C ALA A 163 5.31 -12.26 -7.26
N PHE A 164 4.99 -12.85 -6.12
CA PHE A 164 4.04 -12.32 -5.16
C PHE A 164 4.77 -11.80 -3.92
N GLY A 165 4.47 -10.56 -3.52
CA GLY A 165 5.03 -9.90 -2.33
C GLY A 165 3.96 -9.23 -1.46
N GLY A 166 2.73 -9.74 -1.49
CA GLY A 166 1.52 -9.08 -0.98
C GLY A 166 0.62 -8.55 -2.09
N LEU A 167 1.21 -8.22 -3.24
CA LEU A 167 0.58 -8.08 -4.55
C LEU A 167 1.40 -8.87 -5.57
N TYR A 168 0.84 -9.11 -6.75
CA TYR A 168 1.59 -9.67 -7.87
C TYR A 168 2.35 -8.56 -8.61
N TYR A 169 3.60 -8.86 -8.96
CA TYR A 169 4.49 -7.96 -9.68
C TYR A 169 5.14 -8.71 -10.85
N GLY A 170 5.33 -7.98 -11.95
CA GLY A 170 6.21 -8.37 -13.05
C GLY A 170 7.49 -7.53 -12.99
N PHE A 171 8.62 -8.17 -12.74
CA PHE A 171 9.93 -7.53 -12.68
C PHE A 171 10.57 -7.57 -14.06
N VAL A 172 10.97 -6.41 -14.58
CA VAL A 172 11.57 -6.22 -15.90
C VAL A 172 12.86 -5.44 -15.72
N ASP A 173 13.92 -5.80 -16.44
CA ASP A 173 15.07 -4.91 -16.59
C ASP A 173 14.68 -3.73 -17.48
N PRO A 174 14.70 -2.48 -16.97
CA PRO A 174 14.29 -1.31 -17.74
C PRO A 174 15.07 -1.13 -19.06
N ALA A 175 16.31 -1.65 -19.15
CA ALA A 175 17.11 -1.62 -20.37
C ALA A 175 16.45 -2.41 -21.53
N GLN A 176 15.76 -3.52 -21.24
CA GLN A 176 15.03 -4.30 -22.24
C GLN A 176 13.88 -3.48 -22.88
N ALA A 177 13.29 -2.57 -22.10
CA ALA A 177 12.22 -1.69 -22.55
C ALA A 177 12.72 -0.33 -23.08
N GLY A 178 14.05 -0.17 -23.21
CA GLY A 178 14.67 1.06 -23.73
C GLY A 178 14.46 2.28 -22.82
N VAL A 179 14.33 2.08 -21.51
CA VAL A 179 14.18 3.15 -20.52
C VAL A 179 15.23 3.06 -19.42
N GLN A 180 15.50 4.18 -18.74
CA GLN A 180 16.36 4.23 -17.57
C GLN A 180 15.56 4.76 -16.37
N VAL A 181 15.77 4.18 -15.20
CA VAL A 181 15.17 4.65 -13.94
C VAL A 181 15.88 5.92 -13.50
N ALA A 182 15.27 7.07 -13.81
CA ALA A 182 15.74 8.39 -13.42
C ALA A 182 14.55 9.36 -13.29
N PRO A 183 14.61 10.39 -12.41
CA PRO A 183 13.50 11.33 -12.21
C PRO A 183 13.00 12.01 -13.49
N GLU A 184 13.90 12.38 -14.39
CA GLU A 184 13.59 12.99 -15.70
C GLU A 184 12.76 12.06 -16.60
N ASN A 185 12.85 10.75 -16.39
CA ASN A 185 12.14 9.74 -17.16
C ASN A 185 10.81 9.32 -16.52
N ALA A 186 10.38 9.91 -15.40
CA ALA A 186 9.20 9.47 -14.65
C ALA A 186 7.95 9.28 -15.51
N LYS A 187 7.64 10.24 -16.40
CA LYS A 187 6.49 10.13 -17.32
C LYS A 187 6.64 8.94 -18.28
N LYS A 188 7.85 8.72 -18.79
CA LYS A 188 8.14 7.63 -19.73
C LYS A 188 8.07 6.27 -19.04
N LEU A 189 8.58 6.17 -17.81
CA LEU A 189 8.50 4.97 -16.97
C LEU A 189 7.03 4.60 -16.71
N VAL A 190 6.15 5.57 -16.43
CA VAL A 190 4.71 5.32 -16.29
C VAL A 190 4.11 4.82 -17.60
N GLU A 191 4.38 5.48 -18.73
CA GLU A 191 3.86 5.06 -20.04
C GLU A 191 4.27 3.63 -20.39
N VAL A 192 5.55 3.31 -20.24
CA VAL A 192 6.12 1.99 -20.55
C VAL A 192 5.61 0.94 -19.56
N GLY A 193 5.64 1.23 -18.27
CA GLY A 193 5.16 0.32 -17.23
C GLY A 193 3.68 -0.04 -17.40
N MET A 194 2.84 0.91 -17.81
CA MET A 194 1.42 0.64 -18.09
C MET A 194 1.22 -0.28 -19.30
N LYS A 195 1.99 -0.10 -20.38
CA LYS A 195 1.95 -1.02 -21.55
C LYS A 195 2.38 -2.44 -21.16
N ILE A 196 3.44 -2.56 -20.36
CA ILE A 196 3.91 -3.86 -19.86
C ILE A 196 2.86 -4.50 -18.96
N LEU A 197 2.26 -3.73 -18.04
CA LEU A 197 1.20 -4.23 -17.15
C LEU A 197 -0.02 -4.72 -17.91
N GLU A 198 -0.45 -4.01 -18.96
CA GLU A 198 -1.55 -4.43 -19.82
C GLU A 198 -1.21 -5.75 -20.55
N ALA A 199 -0.01 -5.85 -21.13
CA ALA A 199 0.45 -7.07 -21.79
C ALA A 199 0.49 -8.26 -20.81
N LEU A 200 1.06 -8.07 -19.62
CA LEU A 200 1.10 -9.09 -18.57
C LEU A 200 -0.30 -9.57 -18.17
N ASN A 201 -1.24 -8.65 -17.90
CA ASN A 201 -2.61 -9.01 -17.54
C ASN A 201 -3.35 -9.78 -18.64
N SER A 202 -2.98 -9.59 -19.90
CA SER A 202 -3.59 -10.29 -21.04
C SER A 202 -2.98 -11.68 -21.31
N GLN A 203 -1.70 -11.88 -20.98
CA GLN A 203 -0.93 -13.05 -21.38
C GLN A 203 -0.62 -14.01 -20.22
N ILE A 204 -0.50 -13.50 -19.00
CA ILE A 204 -0.05 -14.25 -17.84
C ILE A 204 -1.20 -14.44 -16.85
N LYS A 205 -1.40 -15.68 -16.41
CA LYS A 205 -2.32 -15.99 -15.31
C LYS A 205 -1.54 -16.09 -14.01
N VAL A 206 -1.89 -15.25 -13.05
CA VAL A 206 -1.38 -15.33 -11.68
C VAL A 206 -2.25 -16.29 -10.86
N LYS A 207 -1.66 -16.92 -9.85
CA LYS A 207 -2.33 -17.91 -8.99
C LYS A 207 -3.22 -17.28 -7.93
#